data_AF-A0A8J3V2J6-F1
#
_entry.id   AF-A0A8J3V2J6-F1
#
_cell.length_a   1.000
_cell.length_b   1.000
_cell.length_c   1.000
_cell.angle_alpha   90.00
_cell.angle_beta   90.00
_cell.angle_gamma   90.00
#
_symmetry.space_group_name_H-M   'P 1'
#
loop_
_entity.id
_entity.type
_entity.pdbx_description
1 polymer ?
#
loop_
_entity_poly.entity_id
_entity_poly.type
_entity_poly.pdbx_seq_one_letter_code
_entity_poly.pdbx_strand_id
1 'polypeptide(L)'
;MLVIELPERVPDTALGELRRLLSDLSPRFEERRPGEYDINVSARRVGAGEDDTPAGDRPFLVSVMGPGIGDVEIFEAEHADEPQLEPFIGFHPTHAVDVIAMCNSQVDHIATALLTAAIMDVVGGVANVELREDQVSIVAGLPGLLRLVPDWEVAFGTPDFLRAWAARPGFRLVK
;
A
#
# COMPACT_ATOMS: atom_id res chain seq x y z
N MET A 1 1.47 2.93 7.11
CA MET A 1 1.66 1.69 6.31
C MET A 1 0.37 1.36 5.60
N LEU A 2 0.45 0.77 4.40
CA LEU A 2 -0.68 0.15 3.70
C LEU A 2 -0.29 -1.27 3.28
N VAL A 3 -1.26 -2.18 3.31
CA VAL A 3 -1.09 -3.59 2.95
C VAL A 3 -1.89 -3.88 1.68
N ILE A 4 -1.29 -4.62 0.75
CA ILE A 4 -1.95 -5.14 -0.46
C ILE A 4 -2.12 -6.64 -0.29
N GLU A 5 -3.35 -7.09 -0.10
CA GLU A 5 -3.71 -8.51 0.01
C GLU A 5 -3.69 -9.20 -1.35
N LEU A 6 -3.06 -10.38 -1.42
CA LEU A 6 -2.91 -11.16 -2.64
C LEU A 6 -3.37 -12.61 -2.44
N PRO A 7 -4.10 -13.19 -3.42
CA PRO A 7 -4.58 -14.57 -3.32
C PRO A 7 -3.46 -15.60 -3.57
N GLU A 8 -2.38 -15.20 -4.24
CA GLU A 8 -1.28 -16.07 -4.66
C GLU A 8 0.05 -15.33 -4.77
N ARG A 9 1.13 -16.09 -4.98
CA ARG A 9 2.49 -15.55 -5.12
C ARG A 9 2.57 -14.60 -6.31
N VAL A 10 3.18 -13.44 -6.11
CA VAL A 10 3.47 -12.50 -7.21
C VAL A 10 4.33 -13.20 -8.27
N PRO A 11 3.90 -13.26 -9.54
CA PRO A 11 4.69 -13.88 -10.60
C PRO A 11 6.05 -13.22 -10.78
N ASP A 12 7.09 -13.99 -11.14
CA ASP A 12 8.46 -13.47 -11.30
C ASP A 12 8.54 -12.32 -12.34
N THR A 13 7.66 -12.33 -13.35
CA THR A 13 7.54 -11.23 -14.33
C THR A 13 7.04 -9.94 -13.68
N ALA A 14 6.00 -10.03 -12.85
CA ALA A 14 5.46 -8.89 -12.11
C ALA A 14 6.44 -8.39 -11.04
N LEU A 15 7.23 -9.28 -10.41
CA LEU A 15 8.34 -8.89 -9.53
C LEU A 15 9.44 -8.12 -10.28
N GLY A 16 9.73 -8.52 -11.52
CA GLY A 16 10.64 -7.78 -12.40
C GLY A 16 10.12 -6.39 -12.75
N GLU A 17 8.82 -6.28 -13.05
CA GLU A 17 8.15 -5.00 -13.31
C GLU A 17 8.08 -4.11 -12.07
N LEU A 18 7.84 -4.69 -10.90
CA LEU A 18 7.85 -4.00 -9.62
C LEU A 18 9.23 -3.42 -9.34
N ARG A 19 10.31 -4.22 -9.47
CA ARG A 19 11.69 -3.72 -9.34
C ARG A 19 11.94 -2.53 -10.26
N ARG A 20 11.52 -2.63 -11.52
CA ARG A 20 11.68 -1.54 -12.50
C ARG A 20 10.93 -0.29 -12.04
N LEU A 21 9.65 -0.41 -11.70
CA LEU A 21 8.83 0.68 -11.20
C LEU A 21 9.49 1.38 -10.00
N LEU A 22 9.90 0.62 -8.98
CA LEU A 22 10.51 1.16 -7.77
C LEU A 22 11.85 1.85 -8.07
N SER A 23 12.66 1.28 -8.97
CA SER A 23 13.93 1.89 -9.40
C SER A 23 13.73 3.17 -10.21
N ASP A 24 12.66 3.26 -11.02
CA ASP A 24 12.34 4.45 -11.81
C ASP A 24 11.85 5.61 -10.91
N LEU A 25 11.10 5.28 -9.85
CA LEU A 25 10.56 6.24 -8.89
C LEU A 25 11.59 6.73 -7.86
N SER A 26 12.69 6.00 -7.69
CA SER A 26 13.63 6.21 -6.60
C SER A 26 15.07 6.48 -7.06
N PRO A 27 15.72 7.58 -6.64
CA PRO A 27 17.15 7.78 -6.89
C PRO A 27 18.03 6.88 -6.01
N ARG A 28 17.48 6.25 -4.95
CA ARG A 28 18.17 5.23 -4.14
C ARG A 28 17.33 3.96 -4.11
N PHE A 29 17.84 2.88 -4.68
CA PHE A 29 17.14 1.60 -4.70
C PHE A 29 18.08 0.52 -4.17
N GLU A 30 17.68 -0.13 -3.08
CA GLU A 30 18.38 -1.25 -2.50
C GLU A 30 17.39 -2.37 -2.23
N GLU A 31 17.70 -3.57 -2.71
CA GLU A 31 16.95 -4.76 -2.34
C GLU A 31 17.76 -5.54 -1.34
N ARG A 32 17.28 -5.56 -0.09
CA ARG A 32 18.01 -6.18 1.03
C ARG A 32 17.97 -7.70 0.96
N ARG A 33 16.86 -8.21 0.43
CA ARG A 33 16.57 -9.63 0.18
C ARG A 33 15.43 -9.75 -0.84
N PRO A 34 15.21 -10.92 -1.46
CA PRO A 34 14.16 -11.08 -2.46
C PRO A 34 12.79 -10.61 -1.96
N GLY A 35 12.26 -9.56 -2.59
CA GLY A 35 10.96 -8.97 -2.25
C GLY A 35 11.00 -7.83 -1.24
N GLU A 36 12.16 -7.49 -0.65
CA GLU A 36 12.29 -6.36 0.29
C GLU A 36 13.14 -5.23 -0.28
N TYR A 37 12.50 -4.08 -0.50
CA TYR A 37 13.07 -2.91 -1.17
C TYR A 37 13.13 -1.70 -0.23
N ASP A 38 14.33 -1.21 0.04
CA ASP A 38 14.59 0.08 0.69
C ASP A 38 14.79 1.14 -0.40
N ILE A 39 13.85 2.10 -0.45
CA ILE A 39 13.76 3.08 -1.53
C ILE A 39 13.53 4.50 -0.99
N ASN A 40 14.00 5.49 -1.73
CA ASN A 40 13.72 6.90 -1.48
C ASN A 40 12.83 7.46 -2.61
N VAL A 41 11.52 7.50 -2.42
CA VAL A 41 10.62 7.95 -3.48
C VAL A 41 10.54 9.48 -3.52
N SER A 42 10.73 10.05 -4.71
CA SER A 42 10.42 11.46 -4.92
C SER A 42 8.91 11.67 -4.84
N ALA A 43 8.42 12.39 -3.84
CA ALA A 43 6.99 12.65 -3.66
C ALA A 43 6.34 13.19 -4.94
N ARG A 44 7.03 14.09 -5.65
CA ARG A 44 6.55 14.65 -6.92
C ARG A 44 6.40 13.59 -8.02
N ARG A 45 7.28 12.59 -8.09
CA ARG A 45 7.21 11.52 -9.10
C ARG A 45 6.02 10.59 -8.90
N VAL A 46 5.56 10.44 -7.66
CA VAL A 46 4.34 9.67 -7.35
C VAL A 46 3.08 10.55 -7.35
N GLY A 47 3.19 11.85 -7.64
CA GLY A 47 2.05 12.77 -7.70
C GLY A 47 1.68 13.42 -6.36
N ALA A 48 2.56 13.36 -5.36
CA ALA A 48 2.38 14.02 -4.06
C ALA A 48 3.14 15.35 -3.98
N GLY A 49 2.49 16.40 -3.43
CA GLY A 49 3.11 17.71 -3.17
C GLY A 49 2.92 18.76 -4.28
N GLU A 50 1.67 19.15 -4.54
CA GLU A 50 1.33 20.23 -5.49
C GLU A 50 1.57 21.65 -4.94
N ASP A 51 1.75 21.81 -3.64
CA ASP A 51 2.08 23.10 -3.03
C ASP A 51 3.60 23.31 -3.00
N ASP A 52 4.07 24.56 -3.14
CA ASP A 52 5.47 25.06 -3.24
C ASP A 52 6.48 24.58 -2.16
N THR A 53 6.10 23.63 -1.30
CA THR A 53 6.98 22.99 -0.33
C THR A 53 7.74 21.83 -0.99
N PRO A 54 9.09 21.86 -1.04
CA PRO A 54 9.86 20.72 -1.52
C PRO A 54 9.62 19.52 -0.60
N ALA A 55 8.76 18.60 -1.03
CA ALA A 55 8.54 17.35 -0.31
C ALA A 55 9.77 16.43 -0.38
N GLY A 56 10.76 16.74 -1.22
CA GLY A 56 12.01 16.00 -1.31
C GLY A 56 11.80 14.51 -1.60
N ASP A 57 12.84 13.73 -1.32
CA ASP A 57 12.76 12.28 -1.37
C ASP A 57 12.30 11.74 0.00
N ARG A 58 11.42 10.75 -0.04
CA ARG A 58 10.79 10.14 1.14
C ARG A 58 11.22 8.67 1.25
N PRO A 59 11.73 8.25 2.41
CA PRO A 59 12.14 6.86 2.60
C PRO A 59 10.94 5.93 2.76
N PHE A 60 10.95 4.82 2.03
CA PHE A 60 9.98 3.73 2.11
C PHE A 60 10.68 2.38 2.20
N LEU A 61 10.03 1.46 2.92
CA LEU A 61 10.26 0.04 2.82
C LEU A 61 9.07 -0.60 2.10
N VAL A 62 9.34 -1.39 1.05
CA VAL A 62 8.33 -2.20 0.36
C VAL A 62 8.68 -3.68 0.55
N SER A 63 7.78 -4.47 1.12
CA SER A 63 8.03 -5.88 1.43
C SER A 63 6.97 -6.78 0.80
N VAL A 64 7.38 -7.66 -0.12
CA VAL A 64 6.54 -8.72 -0.69
C VAL A 64 6.70 -9.97 0.18
N MET A 65 5.60 -10.48 0.70
CA MET A 65 5.60 -11.52 1.74
C MET A 65 4.64 -12.65 1.40
N GLY A 66 4.92 -13.84 1.92
CA GLY A 66 4.10 -15.04 1.78
C GLY A 66 4.92 -16.25 1.32
N PRO A 67 4.34 -17.46 1.26
CA PRO A 67 5.06 -18.68 0.98
C PRO A 67 5.95 -18.61 -0.29
N GLY A 68 7.26 -18.71 -0.09
CA GLY A 68 8.26 -18.68 -1.17
C GLY A 68 8.75 -17.28 -1.58
N ILE A 69 8.44 -16.23 -0.83
CA ILE A 69 9.03 -14.88 -0.97
C ILE A 69 9.00 -14.10 0.34
N GLY A 70 10.02 -13.25 0.59
CA GLY A 70 10.08 -12.46 1.81
C GLY A 70 10.07 -13.29 3.10
N ASP A 71 9.44 -12.74 4.14
CA ASP A 71 9.40 -13.35 5.47
C ASP A 71 8.09 -14.11 5.72
N VAL A 72 8.11 -15.40 5.37
CA VAL A 72 6.96 -16.30 5.58
C VAL A 72 6.55 -16.35 7.06
N GLU A 73 7.52 -16.41 7.98
CA GLU A 73 7.24 -16.48 9.42
C GLU A 73 6.53 -15.22 9.95
N ILE A 74 6.87 -14.04 9.42
CA ILE A 74 6.21 -12.78 9.81
C ILE A 74 4.80 -12.74 9.24
N PHE A 75 4.67 -13.02 7.94
CA PHE A 75 3.39 -13.04 7.25
C PHE A 75 2.39 -14.00 7.90
N GLU A 76 2.81 -15.24 8.21
CA GLU A 76 1.95 -16.21 8.87
C GLU A 76 1.54 -15.76 10.27
N ALA A 77 2.44 -15.10 11.02
CA ALA A 77 2.12 -14.59 12.35
C ALA A 77 1.10 -13.45 12.32
N GLU A 78 1.21 -12.52 11.35
CA GLU A 78 0.27 -11.41 11.20
C GLU A 78 -1.13 -11.91 10.83
N HIS A 79 -1.24 -12.74 9.78
CA HIS A 79 -2.55 -13.26 9.38
C HIS A 79 -3.14 -14.29 10.35
N ALA A 80 -2.35 -14.88 11.25
CA ALA A 80 -2.87 -15.76 12.29
C ALA A 80 -3.72 -15.00 13.33
N ASP A 81 -3.40 -13.72 13.57
CA ASP A 81 -4.09 -12.87 14.54
C ASP A 81 -5.18 -11.98 13.89
N GLU A 82 -5.24 -11.94 12.56
CA GLU A 82 -6.20 -11.13 11.81
C GLU A 82 -7.59 -11.78 11.66
N PRO A 83 -8.66 -10.96 11.52
CA PRO A 83 -9.97 -11.48 11.17
C PRO A 83 -9.93 -12.17 9.80
N GLN A 84 -10.83 -13.15 9.59
CA GLN A 84 -10.99 -13.80 8.28
C GLN A 84 -11.37 -12.74 7.22
N LEU A 85 -10.44 -12.45 6.31
CA LEU A 85 -10.60 -11.38 5.31
C LEU A 85 -11.44 -11.80 4.09
N GLU A 86 -11.52 -13.10 3.80
CA GLU A 86 -12.20 -13.66 2.62
C GLU A 86 -13.64 -13.16 2.41
N PRO A 87 -14.50 -12.99 3.45
CA PRO A 87 -15.83 -12.41 3.28
C PRO A 87 -15.86 -10.96 2.78
N PHE A 88 -14.75 -10.22 2.92
CA PHE A 88 -14.64 -8.81 2.55
C PHE A 88 -13.92 -8.59 1.20
N ILE A 89 -12.91 -9.42 0.90
CA ILE A 89 -12.08 -9.28 -0.30
C ILE A 89 -12.32 -10.36 -1.37
N GLY A 90 -13.07 -11.41 -1.03
CA GLY A 90 -13.48 -12.47 -1.97
C GLY A 90 -12.45 -13.58 -2.19
N PHE A 91 -11.35 -13.58 -1.43
CA PHE A 91 -10.34 -14.64 -1.43
C PHE A 91 -9.63 -14.74 -0.08
N HIS A 92 -9.07 -15.91 0.22
CA HIS A 92 -8.15 -16.07 1.35
C HIS A 92 -6.76 -15.54 0.94
N PRO A 93 -6.25 -14.48 1.59
CA PRO A 93 -4.93 -13.95 1.26
C PRO A 93 -3.86 -14.98 1.65
N THR A 94 -2.91 -15.20 0.75
CA THR A 94 -1.75 -16.06 0.99
C THR A 94 -0.45 -15.30 0.88
N HIS A 95 -0.49 -14.08 0.36
CA HIS A 95 0.63 -13.18 0.18
C HIS A 95 0.18 -11.75 0.44
N ALA A 96 1.14 -10.89 0.75
CA ALA A 96 0.89 -9.46 0.89
C ALA A 96 2.04 -8.64 0.32
N VAL A 97 1.76 -7.36 0.05
CA VAL A 97 2.79 -6.34 -0.14
C VAL A 97 2.57 -5.21 0.85
N ASP A 98 3.56 -5.01 1.73
CA ASP A 98 3.58 -3.89 2.66
C ASP A 98 4.26 -2.69 2.02
N VAL A 99 3.65 -1.52 2.21
CA VAL A 99 4.20 -0.23 1.80
C VAL A 99 4.30 0.65 3.05
N ILE A 100 5.54 0.83 3.51
CA ILE A 100 5.84 1.44 4.81
C ILE A 100 6.60 2.74 4.57
N ALA A 101 5.96 3.89 4.81
CA ALA A 101 6.68 5.15 4.92
C ALA A 101 7.49 5.18 6.22
N MET A 102 8.76 5.58 6.13
CA MET A 102 9.62 5.77 7.31
C MET A 102 9.52 7.21 7.87
N CYS A 103 8.49 7.94 7.46
CA CYS A 103 8.15 9.32 7.83
C CYS A 103 6.62 9.45 7.96
N ASN A 104 6.14 10.47 8.67
CA ASN A 104 4.72 10.59 9.06
C ASN A 104 4.14 12.02 8.92
N SER A 105 4.58 12.75 7.90
CA SER A 105 3.99 14.04 7.52
C SER A 105 2.83 13.84 6.53
N GLN A 106 2.02 14.88 6.32
CA GLN A 106 0.89 14.82 5.37
C GLN A 106 1.29 14.31 4.00
N VAL A 107 2.43 14.75 3.47
CA VAL A 107 2.92 14.29 2.16
C VAL A 107 3.34 12.82 2.17
N ASP A 108 3.80 12.29 3.32
CA ASP A 108 4.19 10.89 3.43
C ASP A 108 2.95 9.98 3.38
N HIS A 109 1.85 10.38 4.02
CA HIS A 109 0.58 9.68 3.86
C HIS A 109 0.14 9.64 2.39
N ILE A 110 0.17 10.79 1.70
CA ILE A 110 -0.26 10.89 0.30
C ILE A 110 0.65 10.03 -0.59
N ALA A 111 1.96 10.19 -0.43
CA ALA A 111 2.94 9.41 -1.18
C ALA A 111 2.80 7.90 -0.91
N THR A 112 2.48 7.48 0.32
CA THR A 112 2.19 6.07 0.65
C THR A 112 1.00 5.57 -0.17
N ALA A 113 -0.14 6.25 -0.15
CA ALA A 113 -1.33 5.83 -0.89
C ALA A 113 -1.10 5.77 -2.41
N LEU A 114 -0.41 6.76 -2.97
CA LEU A 114 -0.14 6.81 -4.41
C LEU A 114 0.91 5.77 -4.83
N LEU A 115 1.93 5.53 -4.01
CA LEU A 115 2.90 4.45 -4.23
C LEU A 115 2.23 3.08 -4.15
N THR A 116 1.40 2.84 -3.14
CA THR A 116 0.62 1.60 -3.02
C THR A 116 -0.27 1.39 -4.24
N ALA A 117 -0.99 2.42 -4.69
CA ALA A 117 -1.79 2.32 -5.91
C ALA A 117 -0.96 1.97 -7.16
N ALA A 118 0.23 2.56 -7.31
CA ALA A 118 1.14 2.25 -8.42
C ALA A 118 1.70 0.82 -8.34
N ILE A 119 1.98 0.31 -7.13
CA ILE A 119 2.41 -1.08 -6.91
C ILE A 119 1.27 -2.04 -7.30
N MET A 120 0.04 -1.75 -6.85
CA MET A 120 -1.13 -2.56 -7.17
C MET A 120 -1.42 -2.62 -8.68
N ASP A 121 -1.12 -1.57 -9.46
CA ASP A 121 -1.25 -1.64 -10.93
C ASP A 121 -0.32 -2.69 -11.56
N VAL A 122 0.76 -3.07 -10.87
CA VAL A 122 1.72 -4.09 -11.32
C VAL A 122 1.40 -5.47 -10.74
N VAL A 123 1.12 -5.54 -9.43
CA VAL A 123 0.99 -6.83 -8.72
C VAL A 123 -0.46 -7.28 -8.54
N GLY A 124 -1.43 -6.41 -8.78
CA GLY A 124 -2.84 -6.63 -8.48
C GLY A 124 -3.16 -6.52 -6.99
N GLY A 125 -4.11 -7.32 -6.53
CA GLY A 125 -4.51 -7.41 -5.12
C GLY A 125 -5.54 -6.38 -4.68
N VAL A 126 -5.79 -6.37 -3.37
CA VAL A 126 -6.76 -5.49 -2.70
C VAL A 126 -6.07 -4.74 -1.57
N ALA A 127 -6.18 -3.41 -1.56
CA ALA A 127 -5.66 -2.63 -0.44
C ALA A 127 -6.50 -2.90 0.82
N ASN A 128 -5.85 -3.24 1.92
CA ASN A 128 -6.41 -3.33 3.26
C ASN A 128 -6.00 -2.08 4.05
N VAL A 129 -6.99 -1.31 4.50
CA VAL A 129 -6.80 0.06 4.96
C VAL A 129 -7.48 0.30 6.31
N GLU A 130 -6.69 0.59 7.33
CA GLU A 130 -7.16 1.17 8.58
C GLU A 130 -7.54 2.66 8.36
N LEU A 131 -8.72 3.04 8.83
CA LEU A 131 -9.28 4.37 8.76
C LEU A 131 -9.30 5.01 10.14
N ARG A 132 -9.32 6.35 10.14
CA ARG A 132 -9.74 7.10 11.33
C ARG A 132 -11.27 7.20 11.34
N GLU A 133 -11.86 7.27 12.52
CA GLU A 133 -13.30 7.49 12.72
C GLU A 133 -13.84 8.64 11.83
N ASP A 134 -13.10 9.75 11.75
CA ASP A 134 -13.47 10.94 10.97
C ASP A 134 -13.42 10.75 9.44
N GLN A 135 -12.86 9.64 8.96
CA GLN A 135 -12.71 9.35 7.53
C GLN A 135 -13.67 8.25 7.02
N VAL A 136 -14.32 7.49 7.91
CA VAL A 136 -15.26 6.42 7.54
C VAL A 136 -16.35 6.93 6.59
N SER A 137 -16.95 8.09 6.91
CA SER A 137 -17.98 8.70 6.08
C SER A 137 -17.45 9.27 4.75
N ILE A 138 -16.17 9.65 4.70
CA ILE A 138 -15.52 10.21 3.51
C ILE A 138 -15.31 9.12 2.46
N VAL A 139 -14.91 7.92 2.89
CA VAL A 139 -14.54 6.84 1.97
C VAL A 139 -15.74 6.08 1.41
N ALA A 140 -16.88 6.08 2.10
CA ALA A 140 -18.05 5.24 1.80
C ALA A 140 -18.63 5.36 0.38
N GLY A 141 -18.34 6.45 -0.34
CA GLY A 141 -18.81 6.69 -1.71
C GLY A 141 -17.70 6.85 -2.75
N LEU A 142 -16.45 6.55 -2.40
CA LEU A 142 -15.33 6.73 -3.31
C LEU A 142 -15.29 5.63 -4.39
N PRO A 143 -14.91 5.98 -5.63
CA PRO A 143 -14.72 4.99 -6.68
C PRO A 143 -13.64 3.98 -6.26
N GLY A 144 -13.81 2.72 -6.67
CA GLY A 144 -12.87 1.65 -6.35
C GLY A 144 -12.99 1.06 -4.94
N LEU A 145 -13.87 1.60 -4.08
CA LEU A 145 -14.17 0.97 -2.79
C LEU A 145 -14.86 -0.38 -3.04
N LEU A 146 -14.29 -1.45 -2.51
CA LEU A 146 -14.85 -2.80 -2.58
C LEU A 146 -15.74 -3.08 -1.37
N ARG A 147 -15.22 -2.75 -0.18
CA ARG A 147 -15.93 -2.98 1.07
C ARG A 147 -15.52 -1.97 2.13
N LEU A 148 -16.50 -1.50 2.90
CA LEU A 148 -16.29 -0.74 4.13
C LEU A 148 -16.85 -1.55 5.30
N VAL A 149 -16.08 -1.64 6.39
CA VAL A 149 -16.47 -2.27 7.65
C VAL A 149 -16.37 -1.21 8.75
N PRO A 150 -17.42 -0.39 8.96
CA PRO A 150 -17.37 0.77 9.87
C PRO A 150 -17.01 0.40 11.30
N ASP A 151 -17.53 -0.73 11.81
CA ASP A 151 -17.30 -1.18 13.19
C ASP A 151 -15.84 -1.54 13.47
N TRP A 152 -15.05 -1.78 12.42
CA TRP A 152 -13.61 -2.07 12.52
C TRP A 152 -12.76 -0.92 12.01
N GLU A 153 -13.40 0.16 11.52
CA GLU A 153 -12.73 1.28 10.86
C GLU A 153 -11.82 0.80 9.72
N VAL A 154 -12.23 -0.21 8.96
CA VAL A 154 -11.45 -0.77 7.84
C VAL A 154 -12.16 -0.58 6.50
N ALA A 155 -11.40 -0.21 5.47
CA ALA A 155 -11.83 -0.26 4.08
C ALA A 155 -10.94 -1.17 3.23
N PHE A 156 -11.57 -1.79 2.24
CA PHE A 156 -10.91 -2.57 1.21
C PHE A 156 -11.17 -1.94 -0.15
N GLY A 157 -10.14 -1.80 -0.98
CA GLY A 157 -10.27 -1.06 -2.23
C GLY A 157 -9.24 -1.37 -3.30
N THR A 158 -9.53 -0.86 -4.50
CA THR A 158 -8.66 -0.94 -5.68
C THR A 158 -7.64 0.21 -5.71
N PRO A 159 -6.73 0.28 -6.71
CA PRO A 159 -5.85 1.44 -6.89
C PRO A 159 -6.62 2.77 -7.02
N ASP A 160 -7.78 2.74 -7.69
CA ASP A 160 -8.63 3.91 -7.88
C ASP A 160 -9.19 4.43 -6.56
N PHE A 161 -9.46 3.54 -5.61
CA PHE A 161 -9.86 3.91 -4.26
C PHE A 161 -8.78 4.72 -3.55
N LEU A 162 -7.54 4.22 -3.55
CA LEU A 162 -6.42 4.90 -2.91
C LEU A 162 -6.17 6.27 -3.54
N ARG A 163 -6.22 6.37 -4.88
CA ARG A 163 -6.09 7.65 -5.58
C ARG A 163 -7.21 8.62 -5.24
N ALA A 164 -8.46 8.15 -5.25
CA ALA A 164 -9.62 8.98 -4.95
C ALA A 164 -9.61 9.46 -3.50
N TRP A 165 -9.16 8.61 -2.56
CA TRP A 165 -9.06 8.96 -1.16
C TRP A 165 -7.90 9.93 -0.89
N ALA A 166 -6.72 9.69 -1.48
CA ALA A 166 -5.56 10.58 -1.39
C ALA A 166 -5.85 12.01 -1.91
N ALA A 167 -6.77 12.14 -2.88
CA ALA A 167 -7.21 13.42 -3.42
C ALA A 167 -8.21 14.17 -2.51
N ARG A 168 -8.69 13.57 -1.40
CA ARG A 168 -9.64 14.21 -0.51
C ARG A 168 -8.93 15.21 0.44
N PRO A 169 -9.51 16.41 0.64
CA PRO A 169 -9.05 17.29 1.70
C PRO A 169 -9.06 16.58 3.06
N GLY A 170 -7.98 16.74 3.82
CA GLY A 170 -7.84 16.09 5.14
C GLY A 170 -7.47 14.60 5.10
N PHE A 171 -7.19 14.04 3.92
CA PHE A 171 -6.67 12.68 3.78
C PHE A 171 -5.48 12.43 4.73
N ARG A 172 -5.56 11.31 5.47
CA ARG A 172 -4.53 10.91 6.42
C ARG A 172 -4.65 9.41 6.76
N LEU A 173 -3.53 8.69 6.77
CA LEU A 173 -3.48 7.32 7.28
C LEU A 173 -3.43 7.32 8.82
N VAL A 174 -3.86 6.24 9.46
CA VAL A 174 -3.88 6.08 10.93
C VAL A 174 -2.48 6.08 11.53
N LYS A 175 -1.50 5.52 10.80
CA LYS A 175 -0.09 5.37 11.20
C LYS A 175 0.82 6.22 10.34
#